data_AF-A0AA42X5Q9-F1
#
_entry.id   AF-A0AA42X5Q9-F1
#
_cell.length_a   1.000
_cell.length_b   1.000
_cell.length_c   1.000
_cell.angle_alpha   90.00
_cell.angle_beta   90.00
_cell.angle_gamma   90.00
#
_symmetry.space_group_name_H-M   'P 1'
#
loop_
_entity.id
_entity.type
_entity.pdbx_description
1 polymer ?
#
loop_
_entity_poly.entity_id
_entity_poly.type
_entity_poly.pdbx_seq_one_letter_code
_entity_poly.pdbx_strand_id
1 'polypeptide(L)'
;MDAITARHLNLQALVATLKPQLGTQKAIAIHLDMAPSYLNQLLSGKKMGDDVARKIERAAGLSHGWLDQPRSDDDASAGAPAGSQDLRIDPEIIASAIRLVRLTFANLGIDDFSNEEDGTPLAYAYEYLYQRGEATVTPDNLIDFSKALAQRLREKDGEAEEGTPGRRDARSIGSGDRATRRKA
;
A
#
# COMPACT_ATOMS: atom_id res chain seq x y z
N MET A 1 20.01 -12.04 -16.40
CA MET A 1 19.84 -10.65 -16.87
C MET A 1 21.14 -9.93 -16.57
N ASP A 2 21.75 -9.24 -17.55
CA ASP A 2 23.05 -8.58 -17.34
C ASP A 2 22.90 -7.35 -16.41
N ALA A 3 23.88 -7.11 -15.54
CA ALA A 3 23.87 -5.98 -14.60
C ALA A 3 23.71 -4.62 -15.31
N ILE A 4 24.25 -4.49 -16.52
CA ILE A 4 24.11 -3.27 -17.35
C ILE A 4 22.66 -3.06 -17.77
N THR A 5 21.94 -4.12 -18.11
CA THR A 5 20.53 -4.08 -18.52
C THR A 5 19.65 -3.77 -17.32
N ALA A 6 19.93 -4.37 -16.15
CA ALA A 6 19.23 -4.08 -14.91
C ALA A 6 19.39 -2.59 -14.50
N ARG A 7 20.61 -2.06 -14.53
CA ARG A 7 20.89 -0.63 -14.26
C ARG A 7 20.09 0.30 -15.15
N HIS A 8 19.96 -0.04 -16.43
CA HIS A 8 19.24 0.78 -17.39
C HIS A 8 17.73 0.81 -17.13
N LEU A 9 17.14 -0.36 -16.89
CA LEU A 9 15.72 -0.49 -16.55
C LEU A 9 15.40 0.25 -15.24
N ASN A 10 16.23 0.05 -14.21
CA ASN A 10 16.07 0.70 -12.92
C ASN A 10 16.21 2.23 -13.02
N LEU A 11 17.11 2.73 -13.87
CA LEU A 11 17.22 4.17 -14.14
C LEU A 11 15.95 4.71 -14.80
N GLN A 12 15.38 4.00 -15.77
CA GLN A 12 14.14 4.40 -16.42
C GLN A 12 12.98 4.45 -15.43
N ALA A 13 12.85 3.43 -14.57
CA ALA A 13 11.85 3.39 -13.51
C ALA A 13 12.02 4.58 -12.55
N LEU A 14 13.25 4.88 -12.12
CA LEU A 14 13.55 6.03 -11.27
C LEU A 14 13.20 7.37 -11.92
N VAL A 15 13.47 7.53 -13.22
CA VAL A 15 13.08 8.75 -13.93
C VAL A 15 11.56 8.85 -14.04
N ALA A 16 10.85 7.73 -14.21
CA ALA A 16 9.39 7.70 -14.26
C ALA A 16 8.74 8.09 -12.92
N THR A 17 9.29 7.65 -11.79
CA THR A 17 8.80 8.04 -10.45
C THR A 17 9.08 9.49 -10.11
N LEU A 18 10.21 10.04 -10.58
CA LEU A 18 10.59 11.44 -10.37
C LEU A 18 9.87 12.42 -11.30
N LYS A 19 9.40 11.96 -12.47
CA LYS A 19 8.69 12.79 -13.45
C LYS A 19 7.45 13.53 -12.90
N PRO A 20 6.53 12.90 -12.14
CA PRO A 20 5.41 13.61 -11.55
C PRO A 20 5.82 14.63 -10.46
N GLN A 21 6.96 14.42 -9.78
CA GLN A 21 7.43 15.30 -8.70
C GLN A 21 8.20 16.53 -9.23
N LEU A 22 9.09 16.31 -10.20
CA LEU A 22 10.03 17.32 -10.72
C LEU A 22 9.61 17.90 -12.08
N GLY A 23 8.62 17.29 -12.73
CA GLY A 23 8.03 17.71 -14.00
C GLY A 23 8.93 17.47 -15.22
N THR A 24 10.10 18.12 -15.28
CA THR A 24 10.96 18.11 -16.47
C THR A 24 12.21 17.25 -16.29
N GLN A 25 12.67 16.61 -17.37
CA GLN A 25 13.92 15.84 -17.38
C GLN A 25 15.14 16.67 -16.98
N LYS A 26 15.12 17.98 -17.24
CA LYS A 26 16.19 18.89 -16.81
C LYS A 26 16.24 19.01 -15.28
N ALA A 27 15.09 19.13 -14.62
CA ALA A 27 15.01 19.16 -13.16
C ALA A 27 15.46 17.84 -12.55
N ILE A 28 15.10 16.70 -13.15
CA ILE A 28 15.57 15.37 -12.73
C ILE A 28 17.09 15.26 -12.86
N ALA A 29 17.66 15.71 -13.97
CA ALA A 29 19.11 15.68 -14.16
C ALA A 29 19.86 16.55 -13.12
N ILE A 30 19.33 17.74 -12.80
CA ILE A 30 19.87 18.59 -11.73
C ILE A 30 19.77 17.89 -10.38
N HIS A 31 18.63 17.26 -10.09
CA HIS A 31 18.42 16.50 -8.85
C HIS A 31 19.40 15.33 -8.71
N LEU A 32 19.73 14.66 -9.82
CA LEU A 32 20.71 13.58 -9.88
C LEU A 32 22.18 14.06 -10.00
N ASP A 33 22.43 15.34 -9.79
CA ASP A 33 23.75 15.99 -9.91
C ASP A 33 24.47 15.63 -11.24
N MET A 34 23.74 15.72 -12.35
CA MET A 34 24.29 15.42 -13.68
C MET A 34 23.77 16.34 -14.79
N ALA A 35 24.50 16.33 -15.91
CA ALA A 35 24.09 17.08 -17.09
C ALA A 35 22.84 16.43 -17.74
N PRO A 36 21.83 17.21 -18.17
CA PRO A 36 20.65 16.68 -18.86
C PRO A 36 20.98 15.85 -20.10
N SER A 37 22.00 16.27 -20.85
CA SER A 37 22.51 15.54 -22.01
C SER A 37 23.06 14.16 -21.64
N TYR A 38 23.69 14.06 -20.46
CA TYR A 38 24.26 12.81 -19.96
C TYR A 38 23.16 11.84 -19.50
N LEU A 39 22.13 12.35 -18.81
CA LEU A 39 20.95 11.56 -18.47
C LEU A 39 20.27 10.99 -19.72
N ASN A 40 20.10 11.81 -20.77
CA ASN A 40 19.48 11.35 -22.01
C ASN A 40 20.32 10.27 -22.73
N GLN A 41 21.65 10.38 -22.70
CA GLN A 41 22.54 9.33 -23.22
C GLN A 41 22.38 8.02 -22.47
N LEU A 42 22.31 8.07 -21.13
CA LEU A 42 22.09 6.88 -20.30
C LEU A 42 20.73 6.23 -20.59
N LEU A 43 19.68 7.04 -20.73
CA LEU A 43 18.33 6.58 -21.11
C LEU A 43 18.24 6.07 -22.56
N SER A 44 19.11 6.54 -23.46
CA SER A 44 19.18 6.07 -24.85
C SER A 44 19.98 4.77 -25.02
N GLY A 45 20.45 4.16 -23.94
CA GLY A 45 21.12 2.86 -23.96
C GLY A 45 22.65 2.92 -23.84
N LYS A 46 23.22 4.09 -23.49
CA LYS A 46 24.66 4.15 -23.17
C LYS A 46 24.95 3.28 -21.94
N LYS A 47 26.02 2.50 -22.01
CA LYS A 47 26.47 1.64 -20.89
C LYS A 47 26.74 2.49 -19.64
N MET A 48 26.05 2.17 -18.55
CA MET A 48 26.24 2.79 -17.25
C MET A 48 27.38 2.09 -16.50
N GLY A 49 28.48 2.83 -16.29
CA GLY A 49 29.59 2.37 -15.46
C GLY A 49 29.23 2.30 -13.98
N ASP A 50 30.03 1.58 -13.18
CA ASP A 50 29.80 1.44 -11.73
C ASP A 50 29.83 2.79 -11.01
N ASP A 51 30.84 3.63 -11.29
CA ASP A 51 30.97 4.96 -10.69
C ASP A 51 29.74 5.84 -10.92
N VAL A 52 29.15 5.72 -12.11
CA VAL A 52 27.96 6.48 -12.51
C VAL A 52 26.74 5.96 -11.75
N ALA A 53 26.59 4.64 -11.64
CA ALA A 53 25.53 4.03 -10.86
C ALA A 53 25.61 4.47 -9.39
N ARG A 54 26.80 4.40 -8.77
CA ARG A 54 27.01 4.84 -7.39
C ARG A 54 26.73 6.33 -7.20
N LYS A 55 27.10 7.16 -8.18
CA LYS A 55 26.81 8.60 -8.12
C LYS A 55 25.30 8.85 -8.13
N ILE A 56 24.56 8.17 -9.00
CA ILE A 56 23.09 8.28 -9.10
C ILE A 56 22.44 7.82 -7.80
N GLU A 57 22.88 6.68 -7.23
CA GLU A 57 22.38 6.17 -5.95
C GLU A 57 22.54 7.21 -4.84
N ARG A 58 23.73 7.82 -4.72
CA ARG A 58 23.98 8.85 -3.71
C ARG A 58 23.16 10.12 -3.92
N ALA A 59 23.04 10.58 -5.16
CA ALA A 59 22.29 11.79 -5.49
C ALA A 59 20.77 11.60 -5.25
N ALA A 60 20.25 10.40 -5.51
CA ALA A 60 18.86 10.04 -5.28
C ALA A 60 18.56 9.58 -3.83
N GLY A 61 19.57 9.50 -2.95
CA GLY A 61 19.40 9.01 -1.58
C GLY A 61 19.08 7.52 -1.46
N LEU A 62 19.48 6.71 -2.44
CA LEU A 62 19.21 5.28 -2.52
C LEU A 62 20.30 4.44 -1.84
N SER A 63 19.95 3.19 -1.51
CA SER A 63 20.88 2.22 -0.97
C SER A 63 21.96 1.85 -2.00
N HIS A 64 23.13 1.45 -1.50
CA HIS A 64 24.21 0.96 -2.35
C HIS A 64 23.79 -0.32 -3.09
N GLY A 65 23.98 -0.36 -4.41
CA GLY A 65 23.59 -1.51 -5.23
C GLY A 65 22.13 -1.50 -5.67
N TRP A 66 21.38 -0.43 -5.38
CA TRP A 66 19.98 -0.32 -5.78
C TRP A 66 19.78 -0.43 -7.29
N LEU A 67 20.69 0.17 -8.09
CA LEU A 67 20.60 0.09 -9.55
C LEU A 67 21.02 -1.26 -10.11
N ASP A 68 21.78 -2.07 -9.37
CA ASP A 68 22.30 -3.36 -9.81
C ASP A 68 21.30 -4.52 -9.65
N GLN A 69 20.31 -4.35 -8.78
CA GLN A 69 19.36 -5.39 -8.45
C GLN A 69 18.26 -5.45 -9.52
N PRO A 70 18.00 -6.61 -10.16
CA PRO A 70 16.90 -6.73 -11.10
C PRO A 70 15.57 -6.57 -10.35
N ARG A 71 14.85 -5.46 -10.60
CA ARG A 71 13.51 -5.22 -10.06
C ARG A 71 12.49 -5.52 -11.16
N SER A 72 11.45 -6.26 -10.81
CA SER A 72 10.29 -6.44 -11.70
C SER A 72 9.46 -5.16 -11.67
N ASP A 73 8.79 -4.81 -12.78
CA ASP A 73 8.00 -3.57 -12.90
C ASP A 73 6.88 -3.42 -11.83
N ASP A 74 6.55 -4.49 -11.10
CA ASP A 74 5.64 -4.51 -9.96
C ASP A 74 6.22 -3.81 -8.69
N ASP A 75 7.55 -3.70 -8.60
CA ASP A 75 8.26 -3.04 -7.51
C ASP A 75 8.50 -1.53 -7.76
N ALA A 76 7.96 -0.97 -8.85
CA ALA A 76 8.05 0.45 -9.17
C ALA A 76 7.29 1.35 -8.17
N SER A 77 6.44 0.76 -7.33
CA SER A 77 5.81 1.42 -6.17
C SER A 77 6.65 1.32 -4.88
N ALA A 78 7.72 0.51 -4.86
CA ALA A 78 8.56 0.27 -3.69
C ALA A 78 9.85 1.14 -3.67
N GLY A 79 9.70 2.40 -4.10
CA GLY A 79 10.73 3.44 -4.06
C GLY A 79 10.83 4.19 -2.72
N ALA A 80 10.03 3.82 -1.71
CA ALA A 80 10.35 4.17 -0.33
C ALA A 80 11.34 3.12 0.19
N PRO A 81 12.41 3.50 0.90
CA PRO A 81 13.18 2.52 1.63
C PRO A 81 12.21 1.78 2.54
N ALA A 82 12.08 0.47 2.38
CA ALA A 82 11.78 -0.41 3.51
C ALA A 82 13.01 -0.42 4.44
N GLY A 83 13.46 0.77 4.86
CA GLY A 83 14.02 0.88 6.20
C GLY A 83 12.89 0.46 7.14
N SER A 84 13.22 -0.02 8.34
CA SER A 84 12.25 -0.01 9.43
C SER A 84 11.63 1.38 9.42
N GLN A 85 10.42 1.52 8.86
CA GLN A 85 9.66 2.73 9.05
C GLN A 85 9.51 2.77 10.56
N ASP A 86 9.91 3.88 11.15
CA ASP A 86 9.56 4.18 12.53
C ASP A 86 8.03 4.28 12.48
N LEU A 87 7.34 3.13 12.55
CA LEU A 87 5.89 3.01 12.56
C LEU A 87 5.45 3.49 13.95
N ARG A 88 5.83 4.72 14.28
CA ARG A 88 5.21 5.48 15.33
C ARG A 88 3.83 5.76 14.81
N ILE A 89 2.92 4.87 15.20
CA ILE A 89 1.50 5.13 15.13
C ILE A 89 1.31 6.49 15.77
N ASP A 90 0.91 7.46 14.96
CA ASP A 90 0.62 8.79 15.46
C ASP A 90 -0.71 8.70 16.23
N PRO A 91 -0.71 9.00 17.55
CA PRO A 91 -1.91 8.88 18.38
C PRO A 91 -3.04 9.81 17.94
N GLU A 92 -2.74 10.91 17.26
CA GLU A 92 -3.78 11.82 16.75
C GLU A 92 -4.38 11.27 15.46
N ILE A 93 -3.55 10.76 14.56
CA ILE A 93 -4.01 10.17 13.28
C ILE A 93 -4.82 8.90 13.55
N ILE A 94 -4.41 8.04 14.48
CA ILE A 94 -5.17 6.83 14.82
C ILE A 94 -6.53 7.19 15.44
N ALA A 95 -6.60 8.21 16.29
CA ALA A 95 -7.87 8.66 16.87
C ALA A 95 -8.81 9.20 15.78
N SER A 96 -8.28 9.96 14.83
CA SER A 96 -9.03 10.45 13.67
C SER A 96 -9.44 9.34 12.72
N ALA A 97 -8.61 8.32 12.50
CA ALA A 97 -8.95 7.15 11.70
C ALA A 97 -10.11 6.35 12.33
N ILE A 98 -10.06 6.10 13.64
CA ILE A 98 -11.17 5.45 14.38
C ILE A 98 -12.45 6.25 14.23
N ARG A 99 -12.37 7.59 14.37
CA ARG A 99 -13.52 8.48 14.22
C ARG A 99 -14.08 8.45 12.80
N LEU A 100 -13.20 8.46 11.80
CA LEU A 100 -13.56 8.42 10.39
C LEU A 100 -14.31 7.12 10.07
N VAL A 101 -13.76 5.97 10.46
CA VAL A 101 -14.39 4.65 10.27
C VAL A 101 -15.77 4.59 10.91
N ARG A 102 -15.89 5.03 12.18
CA ARG A 102 -17.18 5.07 12.89
C ARG A 102 -18.21 5.93 12.17
N LEU A 103 -17.83 7.13 11.72
CA LEU A 103 -18.72 8.02 10.99
C LEU A 103 -19.12 7.44 9.62
N THR A 104 -18.19 6.80 8.92
CA THR A 104 -18.52 6.17 7.64
C THR A 104 -19.46 4.98 7.77
N PHE A 105 -19.28 4.14 8.80
CA PHE A 105 -20.18 3.02 9.03
C PHE A 105 -21.56 3.48 9.48
N ALA A 106 -21.66 4.49 10.35
CA ALA A 106 -22.93 5.11 10.68
C ALA A 106 -23.62 5.70 9.44
N ASN A 107 -22.87 6.32 8.52
CA ASN A 107 -23.41 6.85 7.27
C ASN A 107 -23.85 5.76 6.27
N LEU A 108 -23.17 4.61 6.27
CA LEU A 108 -23.50 3.46 5.42
C LEU A 108 -24.55 2.53 6.05
N GLY A 109 -24.95 2.76 7.31
CA GLY A 109 -25.88 1.90 8.05
C GLY A 109 -25.31 0.54 8.45
N ILE A 110 -23.98 0.47 8.67
CA ILE A 110 -23.28 -0.75 9.07
C ILE A 110 -23.07 -0.70 10.59
N ASP A 111 -23.87 -1.44 11.35
CA ASP A 111 -23.87 -1.39 12.81
C ASP A 111 -23.11 -2.56 13.48
N ASP A 112 -22.82 -3.64 12.74
CA ASP A 112 -22.26 -4.89 13.28
C ASP A 112 -20.74 -5.05 13.04
N PHE A 113 -20.05 -3.96 12.69
CA PHE A 113 -18.63 -4.04 12.36
C PHE A 113 -17.75 -4.15 13.62
N SER A 114 -17.03 -5.27 13.75
CA SER A 114 -16.02 -5.45 14.79
C SER A 114 -14.61 -5.13 14.29
N ASN A 115 -14.02 -4.04 14.80
CA ASN A 115 -12.62 -3.70 14.53
C ASN A 115 -11.63 -4.74 15.09
N GLU A 116 -12.07 -5.61 16.01
CA GLU A 116 -11.24 -6.69 16.56
C GLU A 116 -11.17 -7.89 15.61
N GLU A 117 -12.20 -8.09 14.79
CA GLU A 117 -12.29 -9.19 13.82
C GLU A 117 -11.75 -8.77 12.44
N ASP A 118 -11.97 -7.52 12.03
CA ASP A 118 -11.44 -6.96 10.78
C ASP A 118 -10.83 -5.57 11.02
N GLY A 119 -9.50 -5.50 11.12
CA GLY A 119 -8.76 -4.24 11.26
C GLY A 119 -8.55 -3.49 9.94
N THR A 120 -8.98 -4.06 8.81
CA THR A 120 -8.68 -3.54 7.47
C THR A 120 -9.20 -2.12 7.24
N PRO A 121 -10.45 -1.77 7.59
CA PRO A 121 -10.95 -0.41 7.40
C PRO A 121 -10.23 0.63 8.25
N LEU A 122 -9.79 0.25 9.45
CA LEU A 122 -9.00 1.11 10.32
C LEU A 122 -7.61 1.36 9.76
N ALA A 123 -6.94 0.33 9.26
CA ALA A 123 -5.64 0.45 8.60
C ALA A 123 -5.72 1.40 7.39
N TYR A 124 -6.74 1.25 6.54
CA TYR A 124 -6.94 2.13 5.40
C TYR A 124 -7.27 3.58 5.80
N ALA A 125 -8.12 3.78 6.80
CA ALA A 125 -8.42 5.13 7.29
C ALA A 125 -7.17 5.82 7.84
N TYR A 126 -6.30 5.07 8.53
CA TYR A 126 -5.03 5.57 9.02
C TYR A 126 -4.09 5.95 7.87
N GLU A 127 -3.88 5.06 6.89
CA GLU A 127 -3.04 5.34 5.72
C GLU A 127 -3.56 6.53 4.92
N TYR A 128 -4.87 6.64 4.75
CA TYR A 128 -5.53 7.73 4.03
C TYR A 128 -5.23 9.10 4.67
N LEU A 129 -5.35 9.19 6.00
CA LEU A 129 -5.05 10.42 6.74
C LEU A 129 -3.54 10.71 6.79
N TYR A 130 -2.72 9.67 6.95
CA TYR A 130 -1.26 9.77 6.99
C TYR A 130 -0.69 10.30 5.67
N GLN A 131 -1.16 9.78 4.52
CA GLN A 131 -0.71 10.24 3.19
C GLN A 131 -1.04 11.71 2.92
N ARG A 132 -2.15 12.21 3.47
CA ARG A 132 -2.55 13.62 3.35
C ARG A 132 -1.89 14.53 4.40
N GLY A 133 -1.28 13.96 5.44
CA GLY A 133 -0.78 14.72 6.58
C GLY A 133 -1.90 15.38 7.39
N GLU A 134 -3.12 14.85 7.32
CA GLU A 134 -4.30 15.45 7.95
C GLU A 134 -4.64 14.71 9.26
N ALA A 135 -4.34 15.33 10.39
CA ALA A 135 -4.61 14.78 11.72
C ALA A 135 -6.07 14.97 12.17
N THR A 136 -6.89 15.69 11.41
CA THR A 136 -8.28 16.02 11.75
C THR A 136 -9.26 15.51 10.70
N VAL A 137 -10.36 14.90 11.14
CA VAL A 137 -11.46 14.51 10.25
C VAL A 137 -12.22 15.74 9.75
N THR A 138 -12.18 15.99 8.45
CA THR A 138 -12.96 17.03 7.76
C THR A 138 -14.19 16.41 7.06
N PRO A 139 -15.24 17.21 6.77
CA PRO A 139 -16.40 16.74 6.01
C PRO A 139 -16.03 16.18 4.63
N ASP A 140 -15.06 16.80 3.96
CA ASP A 140 -14.59 16.38 2.63
C ASP A 140 -13.89 15.02 2.70
N ASN A 141 -13.02 14.79 3.70
CA ASN A 141 -12.37 13.50 3.93
C ASN A 141 -13.37 12.39 4.23
N LEU A 142 -14.44 12.70 4.97
CA LEU A 142 -15.50 11.74 5.26
C LEU A 142 -16.24 11.31 3.99
N ILE A 143 -16.55 12.27 3.11
CA ILE A 143 -17.26 12.00 1.86
C ILE A 143 -16.37 11.20 0.90
N ASP A 144 -15.10 11.58 0.78
CA ASP A 144 -14.15 10.90 -0.09
C ASP A 144 -13.87 9.47 0.41
N PHE A 145 -13.62 9.30 1.70
CA PHE A 145 -13.36 7.99 2.30
C PHE A 145 -14.60 7.08 2.26
N SER A 146 -15.80 7.62 2.54
CA SER A 146 -17.04 6.81 2.45
C SER A 146 -17.31 6.30 1.05
N LYS A 147 -17.06 7.10 0.01
CA LYS A 147 -17.15 6.65 -1.39
C LYS A 147 -16.13 5.57 -1.71
N ALA A 148 -14.88 5.75 -1.30
CA ALA A 148 -13.81 4.79 -1.54
C ALA A 148 -14.08 3.45 -0.82
N LEU A 149 -14.55 3.51 0.43
CA LEU A 149 -14.88 2.34 1.23
C LEU A 149 -16.11 1.60 0.68
N ALA A 150 -17.15 2.32 0.26
CA ALA A 150 -18.36 1.73 -0.32
C ALA A 150 -18.09 1.03 -1.67
N GLN A 151 -17.26 1.64 -2.54
CA GLN A 151 -16.84 1.01 -3.80
C GLN A 151 -16.14 -0.33 -3.54
N ARG A 152 -15.27 -0.37 -2.53
CA ARG A 152 -14.45 -1.55 -2.21
C ARG A 152 -15.21 -2.64 -1.48
N LEU A 153 -16.16 -2.29 -0.59
CA LEU A 153 -17.08 -3.26 0.00
C LEU A 153 -17.91 -3.96 -1.09
N ARG A 154 -18.34 -3.20 -2.12
CA ARG A 154 -19.06 -3.75 -3.27
C ARG A 154 -18.21 -4.70 -4.11
N GLU A 155 -16.91 -4.43 -4.25
CA GLU A 155 -15.96 -5.31 -4.92
C GLU A 155 -15.74 -6.60 -4.11
N LYS A 156 -15.53 -6.49 -2.79
CA LYS A 156 -15.38 -7.62 -1.88
C LYS A 156 -16.62 -8.52 -1.80
N ASP A 157 -17.82 -7.93 -1.83
CA ASP A 157 -19.09 -8.68 -1.90
C ASP A 157 -19.34 -9.30 -3.28
N GLY A 158 -18.81 -8.70 -4.35
CA GLY A 158 -18.90 -9.20 -5.73
C GLY A 158 -17.97 -10.38 -6.03
N GLU A 159 -16.87 -10.52 -5.30
CA GLU A 159 -15.90 -11.62 -5.45
C GLU A 159 -16.25 -12.87 -4.60
N ALA A 160 -17.25 -12.79 -3.71
CA ALA A 160 -17.62 -13.89 -2.82
C ALA A 160 -18.52 -14.99 -3.47
N GLU A 161 -18.97 -14.82 -4.71
CA GLU A 161 -19.90 -15.76 -5.40
C GLU A 161 -19.22 -16.74 -6.39
N GLU A 162 -17.88 -16.84 -6.44
CA GLU A 162 -17.20 -17.92 -7.16
C GLU A 162 -16.14 -18.61 -6.27
N GLY A 163 -16.59 -19.38 -5.27
CA GLY A 163 -15.64 -20.16 -4.49
C GLY A 163 -16.20 -20.96 -3.32
N THR A 164 -16.79 -22.12 -3.64
CA THR A 164 -16.94 -23.32 -2.78
C THR A 164 -18.31 -23.54 -2.12
N PRO A 165 -18.98 -24.69 -2.37
CA PRO A 165 -20.21 -25.06 -1.69
C PRO A 165 -19.89 -25.53 -0.26
N GLY A 166 -20.05 -24.64 0.72
CA GLY A 166 -20.06 -24.99 2.14
C GLY A 166 -21.31 -25.80 2.48
N ARG A 167 -21.18 -27.12 2.39
CA ARG A 167 -22.15 -28.11 2.84
C ARG A 167 -22.61 -27.79 4.27
N ARG A 168 -23.87 -27.41 4.40
CA ARG A 168 -24.60 -27.27 5.65
C ARG A 168 -24.56 -28.60 6.41
N ASP A 169 -23.93 -28.61 7.58
CA ASP A 169 -24.26 -29.56 8.63
C ASP A 169 -24.38 -28.77 9.95
N ALA A 170 -25.49 -28.05 10.07
CA ALA A 170 -26.00 -27.54 11.32
C ALA A 170 -27.03 -28.52 11.88
N ARG A 171 -26.65 -29.31 12.89
CA ARG A 171 -27.57 -29.83 13.93
C ARG A 171 -26.78 -29.85 15.25
N SER A 172 -26.87 -28.77 16.00
CA SER A 172 -27.84 -28.56 17.08
C SER A 172 -27.51 -29.39 18.32
N ILE A 173 -26.96 -28.67 19.31
CA ILE A 173 -26.85 -29.06 20.71
C ILE A 173 -28.28 -29.04 21.30
N GLY A 174 -28.67 -30.14 21.94
CA GLY A 174 -29.91 -30.25 22.71
C GLY A 174 -29.68 -31.05 23.99
N SER A 175 -29.42 -30.31 25.07
CA SER A 175 -29.40 -30.78 26.45
C SER A 175 -30.75 -31.41 26.85
N GLY A 176 -30.74 -32.47 27.66
CA GLY A 176 -31.98 -33.14 28.10
C GLY A 176 -31.76 -34.36 28.98
N ASP A 177 -31.47 -34.09 30.24
CA ASP A 177 -31.48 -35.01 31.38
C ASP A 177 -32.79 -35.83 31.47
N ARG A 178 -32.71 -37.18 31.57
CA ARG A 178 -33.74 -37.98 32.26
C ARG A 178 -33.25 -39.38 32.64
N ALA A 179 -33.18 -39.60 33.95
CA ALA A 179 -33.12 -40.88 34.62
C ALA A 179 -34.12 -41.92 34.06
N THR A 180 -33.73 -43.20 34.04
CA THR A 180 -34.32 -44.29 34.87
C THR A 180 -33.96 -45.71 34.35
N ARG A 181 -33.35 -46.50 35.24
CA ARG A 181 -33.85 -47.80 35.75
C ARG A 181 -33.87 -49.07 34.85
N ARG A 182 -33.40 -50.15 35.51
CA ARG A 182 -33.54 -51.63 35.31
C ARG A 182 -32.45 -52.30 34.46
N LYS A 183 -31.60 -53.19 35.01
CA LYS A 183 -31.82 -54.57 35.54
C LYS A 183 -32.61 -55.46 34.58
N ALA A 184 -31.89 -56.34 33.87
CA ALA A 184 -31.86 -57.79 34.09
C ALA A 184 -30.74 -58.39 33.23
#